data_AF-A0A964LUQ0-F1
#
_entry.id   AF-A0A964LUQ0-F1
#
_cell.length_a   1.000
_cell.length_b   1.000
_cell.length_c   1.000
_cell.angle_alpha   90.00
_cell.angle_beta   90.00
_cell.angle_gamma   90.00
#
_symmetry.space_group_name_H-M   'P 1'
#
loop_
_entity.id
_entity.type
_entity.pdbx_description
1 polymer ?
#
loop_
_entity_poly.entity_id
_entity_poly.type
_entity_poly.pdbx_seq_one_letter_code
_entity_poly.pdbx_strand_id
1 'polypeptide(L)'
;MKNLIKLLPLSISCLMASSAAMAAEDTPTINFAGRIQADHTRYDGGKYPYADGSEVRRLRAGFGGNLTSAWEYRIEYEFAPDEPEVKDVYFRYTGFANTRITLGNFKVFSSLDELTSSNNTTFNERSLANAFDTQRRTALGYQTWGDQFSFSAATYTREPNNLERGTGNAARFIYHPTLANG
;
A
#
# COMPACT_ATOMS: atom_id res chain seq x y z
N MET A 1 13.50 39.27 -0.72
CA MET A 1 13.93 38.20 -1.65
C MET A 1 14.84 37.23 -0.91
N LYS A 2 14.26 36.21 -0.27
CA LYS A 2 14.98 35.09 0.34
C LYS A 2 14.05 33.89 0.24
N ASN A 3 14.51 32.84 -0.43
CA ASN A 3 14.32 31.42 -0.07
C ASN A 3 14.94 30.57 -1.18
N LEU A 4 16.24 30.36 -1.02
CA LEU A 4 17.03 29.38 -1.76
C LEU A 4 16.84 28.03 -1.07
N ILE A 5 16.18 27.11 -1.77
CA ILE A 5 16.00 25.71 -1.37
C ILE A 5 17.38 25.07 -1.25
N LYS A 6 17.79 24.75 -0.02
CA LYS A 6 18.96 23.91 0.24
C LYS A 6 18.54 22.46 0.01
N LEU A 7 18.94 21.87 -1.12
CA LEU A 7 19.01 20.41 -1.26
C LEU A 7 20.04 19.89 -0.23
N LEU A 8 19.57 19.09 0.73
CA LEU A 8 20.46 18.25 1.53
C LEU A 8 20.91 17.07 0.66
N PRO A 9 22.21 16.74 0.61
CA PRO A 9 22.67 15.55 -0.09
C PRO A 9 22.23 14.32 0.71
N LEU A 10 21.36 13.49 0.11
CA LEU A 10 21.02 12.17 0.61
C LEU A 10 22.17 11.21 0.30
N SER A 11 23.31 11.40 0.98
CA SER A 11 24.38 10.40 1.05
C SER A 11 24.10 9.49 2.24
N ILE A 12 23.14 8.56 2.07
CA ILE A 12 23.12 7.34 2.87
C ILE A 12 24.00 6.36 2.12
N SER A 13 25.24 6.28 2.59
CA SER A 13 26.28 5.39 2.14
C SER A 13 25.76 3.96 1.97
N CYS A 14 25.78 3.50 0.73
CA CYS A 14 25.81 2.08 0.40
C CYS A 14 27.18 1.54 0.86
N LEU A 15 27.28 1.22 2.15
CA LEU A 15 28.48 0.59 2.73
C LEU A 15 28.08 -0.44 3.79
N MET A 16 27.28 -1.41 3.35
CA MET A 16 27.14 -2.73 3.98
C MET A 16 27.18 -3.78 2.87
N ALA A 17 28.24 -3.73 2.07
CA ALA A 17 28.66 -4.82 1.21
C ALA A 17 30.00 -5.32 1.75
N SER A 18 29.99 -6.05 2.86
CA SER A 18 31.00 -7.05 3.26
C SER A 18 30.66 -7.63 4.64
N SER A 19 30.87 -8.93 4.78
CA SER A 19 30.75 -9.77 6.00
C SER A 19 29.35 -10.17 6.47
N ALA A 20 28.51 -10.60 5.53
CA ALA A 20 27.71 -11.82 5.61
C ALA A 20 27.09 -11.97 4.20
N ALA A 21 27.52 -12.82 3.28
CA ALA A 21 27.63 -14.26 3.49
C ALA A 21 26.71 -14.74 4.63
N MET A 22 25.47 -14.23 4.68
CA MET A 22 24.42 -14.92 5.40
C MET A 22 24.24 -16.21 4.62
N ALA A 23 24.79 -17.28 5.16
CA ALA A 23 24.38 -18.62 4.83
C ALA A 23 22.85 -18.65 4.93
N ALA A 24 22.19 -18.59 3.78
CA ALA A 24 20.74 -18.68 3.70
C ALA A 24 20.44 -19.85 2.80
N GLU A 25 19.79 -20.85 3.38
CA GLU A 25 19.09 -21.94 2.70
C GLU A 25 18.04 -21.40 1.70
N ASP A 26 17.64 -20.13 1.86
CA ASP A 26 16.71 -19.40 1.00
C ASP A 26 17.40 -18.24 0.26
N THR A 27 17.28 -18.23 -1.07
CA THR A 27 17.75 -17.12 -1.90
C THR A 27 16.78 -15.92 -1.82
N PRO A 28 17.24 -14.71 -1.47
CA PRO A 28 16.39 -13.52 -1.51
C PRO A 28 15.83 -13.26 -2.91
N THR A 29 14.58 -12.83 -3.00
CA THR A 29 13.90 -12.54 -4.27
C THR A 29 13.59 -11.06 -4.43
N ILE A 30 13.64 -10.59 -5.66
CA ILE A 30 13.28 -9.21 -6.04
C ILE A 30 12.32 -9.29 -7.22
N ASN A 31 11.10 -8.79 -7.02
CA ASN A 31 10.07 -8.67 -8.04
C ASN A 31 9.76 -7.20 -8.27
N PHE A 32 9.91 -6.74 -9.50
CA PHE A 32 9.54 -5.39 -9.90
C PHE A 32 8.06 -5.34 -10.29
N ALA A 33 7.40 -4.25 -9.93
CA ALA A 33 6.02 -3.98 -10.28
C ALA A 33 5.88 -2.54 -10.76
N GLY A 34 5.03 -2.34 -11.77
CA GLY A 34 4.73 -1.01 -12.29
C GLY A 34 3.29 -0.92 -12.74
N ARG A 35 2.78 0.31 -12.84
CA ARG A 35 1.46 0.60 -13.40
C ARG A 35 1.43 1.96 -14.06
N ILE A 36 0.78 1.99 -15.21
CA ILE A 36 0.42 3.22 -15.92
C ILE A 36 -1.10 3.17 -16.12
N GLN A 37 -1.78 4.27 -15.78
CA GLN A 37 -3.20 4.45 -16.05
C GLN A 37 -3.40 5.88 -16.57
N ALA A 38 -4.05 5.98 -17.73
CA ALA A 38 -4.41 7.23 -18.36
C ALA A 38 -5.92 7.24 -18.61
N ASP A 39 -6.57 8.31 -18.20
CA ASP A 39 -8.01 8.46 -18.24
C ASP A 39 -8.37 9.67 -19.13
N HIS A 40 -9.48 9.55 -19.85
CA HIS A 40 -10.10 10.65 -20.58
C HIS A 40 -11.57 10.72 -20.20
N THR A 41 -12.01 11.90 -19.79
CA THR A 41 -13.40 12.16 -19.41
C THR A 41 -14.00 13.17 -20.36
N ARG A 42 -15.20 12.85 -20.85
CA ARG A 42 -16.04 13.78 -21.60
C ARG A 42 -17.34 14.01 -20.86
N TYR A 43 -17.73 15.26 -20.76
CA TYR A 43 -18.98 15.66 -20.14
C TYR A 43 -19.94 16.18 -21.21
N ASP A 44 -21.17 15.68 -21.19
CA ASP A 44 -22.29 16.29 -21.89
C ASP A 44 -23.29 16.77 -20.82
N GLY A 45 -23.25 18.06 -20.52
CA GLY A 45 -23.96 18.63 -19.36
C GLY A 45 -24.48 20.04 -19.64
N GLY A 46 -25.80 20.20 -19.63
CA GLY A 46 -26.48 21.48 -19.85
C GLY A 46 -26.19 22.55 -18.79
N LYS A 47 -26.70 22.41 -17.56
CA LYS A 47 -26.72 23.50 -16.54
C LYS A 47 -25.40 23.70 -15.78
N TYR A 48 -24.45 22.77 -15.84
CA TYR A 48 -23.18 22.82 -15.13
C TYR A 48 -22.01 22.76 -16.13
N PRO A 49 -21.10 23.75 -16.13
CA PRO A 49 -19.98 23.78 -17.07
C PRO A 49 -18.86 22.85 -16.59
N TYR A 50 -19.03 21.54 -16.81
CA TYR A 50 -17.94 20.58 -16.64
C TYR A 50 -17.05 20.61 -17.89
N ALA A 51 -15.72 20.58 -17.69
CA ALA A 51 -14.75 20.57 -18.78
C ALA A 51 -14.28 19.13 -19.05
N ASP A 52 -14.17 18.78 -20.32
CA ASP A 52 -13.46 17.59 -20.75
C ASP A 52 -12.01 17.62 -20.27
N GLY A 53 -11.44 16.46 -19.99
CA GLY A 53 -10.09 16.36 -19.43
C GLY A 53 -9.43 15.04 -19.77
N SER A 54 -8.10 15.09 -19.86
CA SER A 54 -7.25 13.91 -19.95
C SER A 54 -6.19 13.99 -18.87
N GLU A 55 -5.91 12.86 -18.22
CA GLU A 55 -4.98 12.80 -17.10
C GLU A 55 -4.22 11.47 -17.11
N VAL A 56 -2.94 11.50 -16.71
CA VAL A 56 -2.25 10.29 -16.27
C VAL A 56 -2.61 10.06 -14.83
N ARG A 57 -3.75 9.38 -14.63
CA ARG A 57 -4.30 9.12 -13.30
C ARG A 57 -3.33 8.38 -12.39
N ARG A 58 -2.50 7.48 -12.93
CA ARG A 58 -1.52 6.72 -12.14
C ARG A 58 -0.25 6.45 -12.92
N LEU A 59 0.88 6.77 -12.30
CA LEU A 59 2.19 6.32 -12.71
C LEU A 59 2.89 5.77 -11.49
N ARG A 60 3.03 4.45 -11.39
CA ARG A 60 3.46 3.79 -10.16
C ARG A 60 4.59 2.82 -10.46
N ALA A 61 5.58 2.80 -9.59
CA ALA A 61 6.66 1.83 -9.65
C ALA A 61 6.98 1.33 -8.23
N GLY A 62 7.38 0.08 -8.15
CA GLY A 62 7.75 -0.54 -6.89
C GLY A 62 8.50 -1.84 -7.09
N PHE A 63 9.00 -2.36 -5.99
CA PHE A 63 9.61 -3.67 -5.93
C PHE A 63 9.36 -4.29 -4.56
N GLY A 64 9.41 -5.60 -4.51
CA GLY A 64 9.22 -6.36 -3.28
C GLY A 64 9.60 -7.82 -3.50
N GLY A 65 9.55 -8.60 -2.43
CA GLY A 65 9.92 -10.00 -2.49
C GLY A 65 10.13 -10.59 -1.11
N ASN A 66 10.85 -11.70 -1.08
CA ASN A 66 11.19 -12.42 0.13
C ASN A 66 12.66 -12.16 0.46
N LEU A 67 12.94 -11.67 1.67
CA LEU A 67 14.31 -11.61 2.20
C LEU A 67 14.76 -13.00 2.70
N THR A 68 13.82 -13.75 3.26
CA THR A 68 13.98 -15.14 3.75
C THR A 68 12.63 -15.86 3.59
N SER A 69 12.53 -17.16 3.89
CA SER A 69 11.24 -17.87 3.98
C SER A 69 10.23 -17.23 4.95
N ALA A 70 10.69 -16.47 5.94
CA ALA A 70 9.85 -15.88 6.99
C ALA A 70 9.68 -14.35 6.89
N TRP A 71 10.33 -13.68 5.94
CA TRP A 71 10.31 -12.22 5.83
C TRP A 71 10.04 -11.75 4.40
N GLU A 72 8.94 -11.02 4.24
CA GLU A 72 8.57 -10.31 3.02
C GLU A 72 8.86 -8.80 3.15
N TYR A 73 9.09 -8.14 2.02
CA TYR A 73 9.20 -6.68 1.95
C TYR A 73 8.50 -6.11 0.71
N ARG A 74 8.07 -4.85 0.78
CA ARG A 74 7.51 -4.10 -0.35
C ARG A 74 7.85 -2.62 -0.25
N ILE A 75 8.22 -2.03 -1.38
CA ILE A 75 8.47 -0.60 -1.55
C ILE A 75 7.75 -0.16 -2.83
N GLU A 76 6.89 0.85 -2.76
CA GLU A 76 6.09 1.32 -3.89
C GLU A 76 5.87 2.84 -3.82
N TYR A 77 6.06 3.51 -4.95
CA TYR A 77 5.89 4.95 -5.13
C TYR A 77 4.91 5.25 -6.28
N GLU A 78 4.17 6.33 -6.14
CA GLU A 78 3.31 6.92 -7.17
C GLU A 78 3.87 8.28 -7.58
N PHE A 79 3.93 8.55 -8.88
CA PHE A 79 4.55 9.73 -9.50
C PHE A 79 3.53 10.59 -10.27
N ALA A 80 2.27 10.17 -10.31
CA ALA A 80 1.19 10.89 -10.99
C ALA A 80 -0.14 10.58 -10.30
N PRO A 81 -1.09 11.53 -10.29
CA PRO A 81 -1.04 12.79 -11.04
C PRO A 81 -0.26 13.92 -10.35
N ASP A 82 -0.08 13.80 -9.04
CA ASP A 82 0.52 14.85 -8.20
C ASP A 82 2.01 14.59 -7.92
N GLU A 83 2.54 15.23 -6.88
CA GLU A 83 3.92 15.03 -6.43
C GLU A 83 4.21 13.56 -6.07
N PRO A 84 5.47 13.10 -6.18
CA PRO A 84 5.83 11.73 -5.85
C PRO A 84 5.47 11.36 -4.40
N GLU A 85 4.66 10.32 -4.24
CA GLU A 85 4.16 9.84 -2.95
C GLU A 85 4.59 8.41 -2.67
N VAL A 86 4.97 8.16 -1.43
CA VAL A 86 5.17 6.82 -0.88
C VAL A 86 3.80 6.15 -0.75
N LYS A 87 3.57 5.04 -1.45
CA LYS A 87 2.36 4.23 -1.26
C LYS A 87 2.61 3.12 -0.23
N ASP A 88 3.34 2.07 -0.57
CA ASP A 88 3.54 0.94 0.35
C ASP A 88 5.03 0.78 0.67
N VAL A 89 5.40 0.84 1.94
CA VAL A 89 6.78 0.62 2.43
C VAL A 89 6.71 -0.16 3.72
N TYR A 90 6.87 -1.48 3.68
CA TYR A 90 6.74 -2.33 4.86
C TYR A 90 7.62 -3.57 4.80
N PHE A 91 7.86 -4.12 5.99
CA PHE A 91 8.32 -5.49 6.19
C PHE A 91 7.18 -6.32 6.77
N ARG A 92 7.14 -7.60 6.44
CA ARG A 92 6.14 -8.52 6.96
C ARG A 92 6.76 -9.85 7.34
N TYR A 93 6.51 -10.27 8.57
CA TYR A 93 6.87 -11.57 9.07
C TYR A 93 5.76 -12.59 8.75
N THR A 94 6.16 -13.73 8.19
CA THR A 94 5.31 -14.83 7.72
C THR A 94 5.75 -16.19 8.29
N GLY A 95 6.67 -16.22 9.25
CA GLY A 95 7.21 -17.48 9.79
C GLY A 95 6.23 -18.30 10.64
N PHE A 96 5.08 -17.75 11.00
CA PHE A 96 4.01 -18.47 11.68
C PHE A 96 2.95 -18.95 10.68
N ALA A 97 2.48 -20.18 10.86
CA ALA A 97 1.36 -20.70 10.09
C ALA A 97 0.15 -19.76 10.20
N ASN A 98 -0.46 -19.47 9.05
CA ASN A 98 -1.70 -18.71 8.96
C ASN A 98 -1.67 -17.34 9.64
N THR A 99 -0.49 -16.71 9.69
CA THR A 99 -0.30 -15.46 10.44
C THR A 99 0.63 -14.53 9.67
N ARG A 100 0.32 -13.22 9.73
CA ARG A 100 1.16 -12.15 9.20
C ARG A 100 1.30 -11.04 10.22
N ILE A 101 2.52 -10.61 10.46
CA ILE A 101 2.82 -9.41 11.26
C ILE A 101 3.48 -8.41 10.33
N THR A 102 2.87 -7.24 10.12
CA THR A 102 3.35 -6.23 9.18
C THR A 102 3.76 -4.97 9.92
N LEU A 103 4.93 -4.42 9.61
CA LEU A 103 5.42 -3.16 10.15
C LEU A 103 5.82 -2.23 9.00
N GLY A 104 5.28 -1.02 8.99
CA GLY A 104 5.61 0.01 8.00
C GLY A 104 4.38 0.77 7.51
N ASN A 105 4.47 1.41 6.35
CA ASN A 105 3.36 2.08 5.70
C ASN A 105 2.60 1.12 4.79
N PHE A 106 1.34 0.86 5.11
CA PHE A 106 0.44 0.02 4.33
C PHE A 106 -1.02 0.44 4.56
N LYS A 107 -1.95 -0.11 3.77
CA LYS A 107 -3.40 0.09 3.98
C LYS A 107 -3.84 -0.55 5.28
N VAL A 108 -4.38 0.23 6.23
CA VAL A 108 -4.90 -0.34 7.48
C VAL A 108 -6.21 -1.11 7.25
N PHE A 109 -6.58 -1.99 8.18
CA PHE A 109 -7.67 -2.95 7.99
C PHE A 109 -9.05 -2.33 8.21
N SER A 110 -9.50 -1.55 7.23
CA SER A 110 -10.65 -0.69 7.36
C SER A 110 -11.82 -1.17 6.49
N SER A 111 -11.94 -0.79 5.22
CA SER A 111 -12.97 -1.33 4.30
C SER A 111 -12.42 -2.34 3.28
N LEU A 112 -13.31 -3.18 2.75
CA LEU A 112 -12.97 -4.09 1.64
C LEU A 112 -12.61 -3.31 0.36
N ASP A 113 -13.32 -2.22 0.08
CA ASP A 113 -13.09 -1.38 -1.11
C ASP A 113 -11.68 -0.75 -1.07
N GLU A 114 -11.25 -0.29 0.11
CA GLU A 114 -9.89 0.21 0.28
C GLU A 114 -8.86 -0.91 0.19
N LEU A 115 -9.07 -2.03 0.91
CA LEU A 115 -8.11 -3.14 0.91
C LEU A 115 -7.95 -3.78 -0.47
N THR A 116 -8.98 -3.72 -1.31
CA THR A 116 -8.92 -4.20 -2.69
C THR A 116 -7.88 -3.40 -3.48
N SER A 117 -7.06 -4.13 -4.23
CA SER A 117 -6.09 -3.51 -5.12
C SER A 117 -6.82 -2.64 -6.13
N SER A 118 -6.31 -1.44 -6.38
CA SER A 118 -6.82 -0.57 -7.43
C SER A 118 -6.60 -1.14 -8.85
N ASN A 119 -5.92 -2.28 -8.99
CA ASN A 119 -5.88 -3.04 -10.26
C ASN A 119 -7.12 -3.91 -10.45
N ASN A 120 -7.89 -4.13 -9.38
CA ASN A 120 -9.00 -5.08 -9.32
C ASN A 120 -10.31 -4.39 -8.95
N THR A 121 -10.34 -3.06 -8.88
CA THR A 121 -11.58 -2.30 -8.71
C THR A 121 -12.39 -2.35 -10.00
N THR A 122 -13.67 -2.64 -9.91
CA THR A 122 -14.58 -2.76 -11.07
C THR A 122 -14.83 -1.41 -11.75
N PHE A 123 -14.84 -0.33 -10.97
CA PHE A 123 -15.03 1.04 -11.46
C PHE A 123 -13.71 1.81 -11.45
N ASN A 124 -13.64 2.89 -12.24
CA ASN A 124 -12.48 3.79 -12.30
C ASN A 124 -12.20 4.48 -10.95
N GLU A 125 -13.27 4.72 -10.19
CA GLU A 125 -13.24 5.30 -8.85
C GLU A 125 -13.73 4.31 -7.80
N ARG A 126 -13.24 4.50 -6.56
CA ARG A 126 -13.82 3.83 -5.40
C ARG A 126 -15.17 4.44 -5.04
N SER A 127 -15.92 3.73 -4.21
CA SER A 127 -17.18 4.25 -3.69
C SER A 127 -16.97 5.55 -2.90
N LEU A 128 -17.95 6.46 -2.91
CA LEU A 128 -17.89 7.69 -2.13
C LEU A 128 -17.71 7.42 -0.62
N ALA A 129 -18.22 6.27 -0.14
CA ALA A 129 -18.05 5.84 1.24
C ALA A 129 -16.57 5.65 1.63
N ASN A 130 -15.68 5.38 0.67
CA ASN A 130 -14.24 5.29 0.89
C ASN A 130 -13.62 6.60 1.39
N ALA A 131 -14.28 7.74 1.19
CA ALA A 131 -13.81 9.04 1.71
C ALA A 131 -13.80 9.11 3.25
N PHE A 132 -14.59 8.28 3.92
CA PHE A 132 -14.60 8.17 5.39
C PHE A 132 -13.62 7.11 5.90
N ASP A 133 -12.92 6.44 4.99
CA ASP A 133 -12.11 5.30 5.32
C ASP A 133 -10.69 5.69 5.71
N THR A 134 -10.10 4.94 6.64
CA THR A 134 -8.67 5.13 6.92
C THR A 134 -7.88 4.39 5.85
N GLN A 135 -7.15 5.14 5.03
CA GLN A 135 -6.36 4.60 3.93
C GLN A 135 -4.99 4.07 4.40
N ARG A 136 -3.89 4.50 3.77
CA ARG A 136 -2.55 4.06 4.14
C ARG A 136 -2.01 4.84 5.34
N ARG A 137 -1.37 4.12 6.25
CA ARG A 137 -0.75 4.67 7.47
C ARG A 137 0.50 3.90 7.84
N THR A 138 1.41 4.56 8.55
CA THR A 138 2.51 3.87 9.23
C THR A 138 1.94 3.12 10.43
N ALA A 139 2.05 1.80 10.43
CA ALA A 139 1.32 0.93 11.34
C ALA A 139 2.11 -0.32 11.74
N LEU A 140 1.67 -0.91 12.85
CA LEU A 140 1.93 -2.30 13.21
C LEU A 140 0.61 -3.07 13.03
N GLY A 141 0.62 -4.04 12.13
CA GLY A 141 -0.54 -4.86 11.77
C GLY A 141 -0.34 -6.32 12.09
N TYR A 142 -1.44 -6.98 12.45
CA TYR A 142 -1.55 -8.41 12.68
C TYR A 142 -2.69 -8.95 11.82
N GLN A 143 -2.48 -10.06 11.14
CA GLN A 143 -3.52 -10.78 10.40
C GLN A 143 -3.40 -12.28 10.68
N THR A 144 -4.54 -12.95 10.78
CA THR A 144 -4.61 -14.40 10.88
C THR A 144 -5.86 -14.93 10.16
N TRP A 145 -5.82 -16.18 9.73
CA TRP A 145 -6.93 -16.80 8.99
C TRP A 145 -7.04 -18.30 9.26
N GLY A 146 -8.26 -18.80 9.26
CA GLY A 146 -8.58 -20.23 9.22
C GLY A 146 -9.38 -20.57 7.97
N ASP A 147 -9.96 -21.77 7.94
CA ASP A 147 -10.70 -22.27 6.77
C ASP A 147 -11.96 -21.45 6.45
N GLN A 148 -12.58 -20.85 7.48
CA GLN A 148 -13.86 -20.15 7.38
C GLN A 148 -13.83 -18.74 7.95
N PHE A 149 -12.68 -18.26 8.40
CA PHE A 149 -12.58 -16.90 8.93
C PHE A 149 -11.24 -16.24 8.63
N SER A 150 -11.24 -14.91 8.69
CA SER A 150 -10.03 -14.14 8.85
C SER A 150 -10.24 -12.98 9.81
N PHE A 151 -9.17 -12.63 10.52
CA PHE A 151 -9.11 -11.50 11.43
C PHE A 151 -7.89 -10.65 11.10
N SER A 152 -8.03 -9.34 11.23
CA SER A 152 -6.93 -8.41 11.04
C SER A 152 -7.09 -7.23 11.98
N ALA A 153 -6.00 -6.77 12.60
CA ALA A 153 -6.00 -5.60 13.47
C ALA A 153 -4.68 -4.83 13.33
N ALA A 154 -4.74 -3.51 13.41
CA ALA A 154 -3.57 -2.65 13.32
C ALA A 154 -3.69 -1.45 14.25
N THR A 155 -2.56 -1.03 14.81
CA THR A 155 -2.41 0.30 15.42
C THR A 155 -1.53 1.14 14.52
N TYR A 156 -1.87 2.42 14.34
CA TYR A 156 -1.26 3.27 13.34
C TYR A 156 -1.02 4.68 13.82
N THR A 157 -0.08 5.35 13.15
CA THR A 157 0.24 6.77 13.30
C THR A 157 0.13 7.49 11.95
N ARG A 158 0.76 8.66 11.82
CA ARG A 158 0.83 9.46 10.60
C ARG A 158 1.37 8.65 9.41
N GLU A 159 0.94 9.03 8.21
CA GLU A 159 1.55 8.53 6.98
C GLU A 159 2.90 9.23 6.69
N PRO A 160 3.78 8.65 5.85
CA PRO A 160 5.09 9.23 5.52
C PRO A 160 5.02 10.48 4.63
N ASN A 161 3.95 10.68 3.87
CA ASN A 161 3.81 11.83 2.95
C ASN A 161 3.30 13.10 3.63
N ASN A 162 3.01 13.05 4.94
CA ASN A 162 2.45 14.17 5.72
C ASN A 162 1.08 14.72 5.27
N LEU A 163 0.35 14.05 4.36
CA LEU A 163 -0.99 14.48 3.96
C LEU A 163 -2.01 14.14 5.06
N GLU A 164 -1.80 13.01 5.73
CA GLU A 164 -2.70 12.49 6.75
C GLU A 164 -2.02 12.33 8.13
N ARG A 165 -2.62 12.93 9.18
CA ARG A 165 -2.10 12.91 10.56
C ARG A 165 -3.08 12.23 11.50
N GLY A 166 -2.56 11.60 12.55
CA GLY A 166 -3.36 11.03 13.63
C GLY A 166 -2.83 9.66 14.06
N THR A 167 -3.25 9.24 15.25
CA THR A 167 -3.02 7.87 15.74
C THR A 167 -4.36 7.18 15.92
N GLY A 168 -4.41 5.87 15.69
CA GLY A 168 -5.66 5.12 15.85
C GLY A 168 -5.46 3.62 15.77
N ASN A 169 -6.57 2.90 15.79
CA ASN A 169 -6.63 1.45 15.68
C ASN A 169 -7.68 1.07 14.63
N ALA A 170 -7.41 0.02 13.86
CA ALA A 170 -8.34 -0.55 12.89
C ALA A 170 -8.43 -2.06 13.15
N ALA A 171 -9.62 -2.63 13.05
CA ALA A 171 -9.83 -4.07 13.17
C ALA A 171 -10.91 -4.53 12.20
N ARG A 172 -10.73 -5.73 11.65
CA ARG A 172 -11.62 -6.34 10.66
C ARG A 172 -11.74 -7.83 10.92
N PHE A 173 -12.97 -8.32 10.90
CA PHE A 173 -13.30 -9.74 10.96
C PHE A 173 -14.13 -10.11 9.73
N ILE A 174 -13.86 -11.29 9.16
CA ILE A 174 -14.57 -11.84 8.02
C ILE A 174 -14.91 -13.28 8.34
N TYR A 175 -16.16 -13.66 8.11
CA TYR A 175 -16.63 -15.04 8.17
C TYR A 175 -17.10 -15.47 6.77
N HIS A 176 -16.59 -16.60 6.30
CA HIS A 176 -16.89 -17.16 4.98
C HIS A 176 -17.25 -18.65 5.15
N PRO A 177 -18.52 -18.95 5.49
CA PRO A 177 -18.95 -20.32 5.69
C PRO A 177 -18.87 -21.11 4.38
N THR A 178 -18.39 -22.34 4.47
CA THR A 178 -18.57 -23.30 3.38
C THR A 178 -20.00 -23.82 3.43
N LEU A 179 -20.75 -23.62 2.36
CA LEU A 179 -22.05 -24.28 2.20
C LEU A 179 -21.77 -25.77 1.98
N ALA A 180 -22.37 -26.63 2.80
CA ALA A 180 -22.35 -28.06 2.53
C ALA A 180 -23.01 -28.29 1.17
N ASN A 181 -22.32 -29.01 0.28
CA ASN A 181 -22.94 -29.53 -0.93
C ASN A 181 -24.11 -30.42 -0.49
N GLY A 182 -25.34 -30.02 -0.83
CA GLY A 182 -26.53 -30.86 -0.69
C GLY A 182 -26.52 -32.01 -1.67
#